data_AF-A0ABD0R8V1-F1
#
_entry.id   AF-A0ABD0R8V1-F1
#
_cell.length_a   1.000
_cell.length_b   1.000
_cell.length_c   1.000
_cell.angle_alpha   90.00
_cell.angle_beta   90.00
_cell.angle_gamma   90.00
#
_symmetry.space_group_name_H-M   'P 1'
#
loop_
_entity.id
_entity.type
_entity.pdbx_description
1 polymer ?
#
loop_
_entity_poly.entity_id
_entity_poly.type
_entity_poly.pdbx_seq_one_letter_code
_entity_poly.pdbx_strand_id
1 'polypeptide(L)'
;FCGKKNILVFDLGGGTFDVSLLTIGDGVFKMEATSGDTHLGGEDFNQRVMEHFIKLYKKKTGKDVRENNRAMQKLRREVEKAKRVLSTQHQAHIEI
;
A
#
# COMPACT_ATOMS: atom_id res chain seq x y z
N PHE A 1 -25.23 26.28 18.74
CA PHE A 1 -23.77 26.46 18.63
C PHE A 1 -23.19 25.31 17.84
N CYS A 2 -22.84 25.50 16.57
CA CYS A 2 -22.11 24.49 15.80
C CYS A 2 -20.65 24.56 16.25
N GLY A 3 -20.21 23.66 17.12
CA GLY A 3 -18.85 23.67 17.65
C GLY A 3 -17.80 23.43 16.56
N LYS A 4 -16.65 24.10 16.66
CA LYS A 4 -15.49 23.82 15.81
C LYS A 4 -15.07 22.36 15.99
N LYS A 5 -14.80 21.68 14.87
CA LYS A 5 -14.30 20.30 14.84
C LYS A 5 -12.93 20.27 14.17
N ASN A 6 -12.01 19.54 14.78
CA ASN A 6 -10.73 19.22 14.14
C ASN A 6 -10.84 17.85 13.48
N ILE A 7 -10.41 17.76 12.23
CA ILE A 7 -10.44 16.54 11.41
C ILE A 7 -9.02 16.22 10.97
N LEU A 8 -8.60 14.98 11.21
CA LEU A 8 -7.39 14.42 10.62
C LEU A 8 -7.78 13.60 9.38
N VAL A 9 -7.28 13.99 8.22
CA VAL A 9 -7.34 13.19 7.00
C VAL A 9 -6.06 12.39 6.91
N PHE A 10 -6.20 11.08 6.79
CA PHE A 10 -5.11 10.13 6.58
C PHE A 10 -5.35 9.48 5.23
N ASP A 11 -4.46 9.72 4.26
CA ASP A 11 -4.53 9.15 2.92
C ASP A 11 -3.28 8.31 2.66
N LEU A 12 -3.45 7.00 2.53
CA LEU A 12 -2.39 6.06 2.18
C LEU A 12 -2.76 5.38 0.86
N GLY A 13 -2.26 5.96 -0.23
CA GLY A 13 -2.55 5.56 -1.59
C GLY A 13 -1.64 4.46 -2.12
N GLY A 14 -1.59 4.33 -3.44
CA GLY A 14 -0.74 3.34 -4.12
C GLY A 14 0.75 3.65 -4.08
N GLY A 15 1.13 4.93 -4.04
CA GLY A 15 2.54 5.35 -4.03
C GLY A 15 2.86 6.59 -3.21
N THR A 16 1.86 7.20 -2.56
CA THR A 16 2.04 8.35 -1.68
C THR A 16 1.26 8.16 -0.39
N PHE A 17 1.76 8.80 0.67
CA PHE A 17 1.15 8.85 1.98
C PHE A 17 1.05 10.31 2.43
N ASP A 18 -0.15 10.79 2.72
CA ASP A 18 -0.41 12.18 3.09
C ASP A 18 -1.29 12.24 4.35
N VAL A 19 -0.99 13.19 5.24
CA VAL A 19 -1.77 13.49 6.44
C VAL A 19 -2.05 14.98 6.50
N SER A 20 -3.32 15.35 6.66
CA SER A 20 -3.75 16.74 6.78
C SER A 20 -4.61 16.96 8.01
N LEU A 21 -4.36 18.04 8.74
CA LEU A 21 -5.20 18.49 9.85
C LEU A 21 -6.06 19.67 9.38
N LEU A 22 -7.38 19.55 9.53
CA LEU A 22 -8.35 20.58 9.17
C LEU A 22 -9.18 20.99 10.37
N THR A 23 -9.56 22.26 10.42
CA THR A 23 -10.58 22.79 11.32
C THR A 23 -11.83 23.11 10.51
N ILE A 24 -12.99 22.62 10.94
CA ILE A 24 -14.31 22.94 10.37
C ILE A 24 -15.14 23.68 11.40
N GLY A 25 -15.65 24.84 11.02
CA GLY A 25 -16.57 25.63 11.84
C GLY A 25 -17.30 26.65 10.96
N ASP A 26 -18.57 26.90 11.27
CA ASP A 26 -19.39 27.93 10.59
C ASP A 26 -19.39 27.81 9.05
N GLY A 27 -19.36 26.58 8.53
CA GLY A 27 -19.34 26.30 7.09
C GLY A 27 -17.97 26.51 6.41
N VAL A 28 -16.94 26.90 7.16
CA VAL A 28 -15.58 27.11 6.65
C VAL A 28 -14.70 25.90 6.95
N PHE A 29 -13.93 25.49 5.94
CA PHE A 29 -12.88 24.48 6.04
C PHE A 29 -11.53 25.18 6.02
N LYS A 30 -10.75 25.05 7.09
CA LYS A 30 -9.41 25.61 7.19
C LYS A 30 -8.38 24.49 7.33
N MET A 31 -7.38 24.46 6.45
CA MET A 31 -6.21 23.60 6.61
C MET A 31 -5.28 24.21 7.65
N GLU A 32 -4.90 23.43 8.66
CA GLU A 32 -3.96 23.85 9.70
C GLU A 32 -2.54 23.35 9.42
N ALA A 33 -2.42 22.11 8.94
CA ALA A 33 -1.13 21.52 8.59
C ALA A 33 -1.32 20.38 7.58
N THR A 34 -0.28 20.13 6.78
CA THR A 34 -0.16 18.95 5.92
C THR A 34 1.27 18.44 5.92
N SER A 35 1.45 17.13 5.85
CA SER A 35 2.75 16.46 5.73
C SER A 35 2.56 15.08 5.10
N GLY A 36 3.60 14.51 4.50
CA GLY A 36 3.50 13.24 3.80
C GLY A 36 4.84 12.70 3.30
N ASP A 37 4.80 11.51 2.72
CA ASP A 37 5.88 10.84 2.03
C ASP A 37 5.43 10.48 0.59
N THR A 38 6.11 11.06 -0.40
CA THR A 38 5.79 10.89 -1.82
C THR A 38 6.28 9.56 -2.40
N HIS A 39 6.90 8.69 -1.59
CA HIS A 39 7.46 7.41 -2.01
C HIS A 39 7.04 6.26 -1.08
N LEU A 40 5.87 6.37 -0.46
CA LEU A 40 5.31 5.36 0.43
C LEU A 40 3.85 5.07 0.06
N GLY A 41 3.53 3.83 -0.28
CA GLY A 41 2.16 3.40 -0.51
C GLY A 41 1.97 1.89 -0.71
N GLY A 42 0.82 1.56 -1.29
CA GLY A 42 0.40 0.21 -1.68
C GLY A 42 1.48 -0.60 -2.38
N GLU A 43 2.31 0.06 -3.20
CA GLU A 43 3.28 -0.58 -4.08
C GLU A 43 4.53 -1.02 -3.34
N ASP A 44 4.89 -0.33 -2.25
CA ASP A 44 5.98 -0.74 -1.37
C ASP A 44 5.64 -2.02 -0.61
N PHE A 45 4.38 -2.15 -0.17
CA PHE A 45 3.89 -3.40 0.42
C PHE A 45 3.92 -4.54 -0.59
N ASN A 46 3.49 -4.28 -1.82
CA ASN A 46 3.59 -5.26 -2.91
C ASN A 46 5.03 -5.69 -3.14
N GLN A 47 5.96 -4.74 -3.24
CA GLN A 47 7.37 -5.00 -3.47
C GLN A 47 7.99 -5.85 -2.36
N ARG A 48 7.71 -5.55 -1.09
CA ARG A 48 8.20 -6.34 0.06
C ARG A 48 7.71 -7.79 0.01
N VAL A 49 6.44 -8.02 -0.34
CA VAL A 49 5.88 -9.37 -0.48
C VAL A 49 6.47 -10.09 -1.69
N MET A 50 6.64 -9.40 -2.82
CA MET A 50 7.31 -9.97 -4.00
C MET A 50 8.73 -10.41 -3.67
N GLU A 51 9.52 -9.59 -2.98
CA GLU A 51 10.89 -9.93 -2.57
C GLU A 51 10.94 -11.17 -1.68
N HIS A 52 9.97 -11.33 -0.79
CA HIS A 52 9.83 -12.52 0.03
C HIS A 52 9.65 -13.78 -0.84
N PHE A 53 8.71 -13.75 -1.81
CA PHE A 53 8.48 -14.87 -2.71
C PHE A 53 9.66 -15.16 -3.65
N ILE A 54 10.34 -14.13 -4.15
CA ILE A 54 11.55 -14.28 -4.97
C ILE A 54 12.64 -15.02 -4.19
N LYS A 55 12.88 -14.62 -2.93
CA LYS A 55 13.84 -15.29 -2.04
C LYS A 55 13.46 -16.74 -1.77
N LEU A 56 12.19 -17.02 -1.50
CA LEU A 56 11.69 -18.38 -1.28
C LEU A 56 11.83 -19.25 -2.53
N TYR A 57 11.47 -18.74 -3.70
CA TYR A 57 11.58 -19.44 -4.98
C TYR A 57 13.04 -19.77 -5.29
N LYS A 58 13.96 -18.81 -5.11
CA LYS A 58 15.40 -19.01 -5.30
C LYS A 58 15.95 -20.05 -4.33
N LYS A 59 15.55 -20.01 -3.05
CA LYS A 59 15.96 -21.01 -2.06
C LYS A 59 15.47 -22.43 -2.41
N LYS A 60 14.24 -22.56 -2.94
CA LYS A 60 13.62 -23.86 -3.26
C LYS A 60 14.12 -24.46 -4.59
N THR A 61 14.39 -23.63 -5.58
CA THR A 61 14.66 -24.08 -6.97
C THR A 61 16.08 -23.81 -7.46
N GLY A 62 16.84 -22.96 -6.75
CA GLY A 62 18.13 -22.43 -7.19
C GLY A 62 18.03 -21.35 -8.27
N LYS A 63 16.83 -21.06 -8.81
CA LYS A 63 16.64 -20.13 -9.92
C LYS A 63 16.21 -18.75 -9.47
N ASP A 64 16.70 -17.72 -10.15
CA ASP A 64 16.32 -16.33 -9.90
C ASP A 64 15.21 -15.90 -10.86
N VAL A 65 13.98 -15.71 -10.35
CA VAL A 65 12.82 -15.35 -11.18
C VAL A 65 12.90 -13.92 -11.73
N ARG A 66 13.81 -13.08 -11.19
CA ARG A 66 14.00 -11.69 -11.63
C ARG A 66 14.47 -11.58 -13.08
N GLU A 67 15.09 -12.64 -13.61
CA GLU A 67 15.51 -12.71 -15.02
C GLU A 67 14.32 -12.90 -15.97
N ASN A 68 13.14 -13.23 -15.46
CA ASN A 68 11.93 -13.46 -16.25
C ASN A 68 10.87 -12.37 -15.99
N ASN A 69 10.88 -11.33 -16.84
CA ASN A 69 9.93 -10.22 -16.77
C ASN A 69 8.46 -10.66 -16.78
N ARG A 70 8.10 -11.71 -17.55
CA ARG A 70 6.72 -12.22 -17.61
C ARG A 70 6.31 -12.86 -16.28
N ALA A 71 7.19 -13.63 -15.66
CA ALA A 71 6.95 -14.23 -14.36
C ALA A 71 6.85 -13.15 -13.26
N MET A 72 7.71 -12.12 -13.31
CA MET A 72 7.67 -10.99 -12.38
C MET A 72 6.35 -10.20 -12.47
N GLN A 73 5.84 -9.94 -13.69
CA GLN A 73 4.55 -9.27 -13.88
C GLN A 73 3.38 -10.10 -13.34
N LYS A 74 3.38 -11.42 -13.58
CA LYS A 74 2.38 -12.32 -13.00
C LYS A 74 2.44 -12.29 -11.47
N LEU A 75 3.64 -12.46 -10.89
CA LEU A 75 3.84 -12.40 -9.45
C LEU A 75 3.30 -11.09 -8.86
N ARG A 76 3.62 -9.93 -9.47
CA ARG A 76 3.12 -8.63 -9.03
C ARG A 76 1.60 -8.56 -8.99
N ARG A 77 0.93 -9.03 -10.05
CA ARG A 77 -0.53 -9.03 -10.15
C ARG A 77 -1.16 -9.92 -9.08
N GLU A 78 -0.64 -11.12 -8.86
CA GLU A 78 -1.21 -12.04 -7.87
C GLU A 78 -0.89 -11.59 -6.43
N VAL A 79 0.26 -10.96 -6.19
CA VAL A 79 0.59 -10.33 -4.90
C VAL A 79 -0.37 -9.18 -4.58
N GLU A 80 -0.69 -8.31 -5.54
CA GLU A 80 -1.66 -7.23 -5.33
C GLU A 80 -3.05 -7.78 -4.95
N LYS A 81 -3.50 -8.83 -5.64
CA LYS A 81 -4.76 -9.50 -5.29
C LYS A 81 -4.69 -10.11 -3.89
N ALA A 82 -3.62 -10.84 -3.57
CA ALA A 82 -3.45 -11.47 -2.27
C ALA A 82 -3.41 -10.43 -1.13
N LYS A 83 -2.71 -9.30 -1.32
CA LYS A 83 -2.67 -8.18 -0.36
C LYS A 83 -4.09 -7.68 -0.05
N ARG A 84 -4.91 -7.46 -1.08
CA ARG A 84 -6.32 -7.03 -0.91
C ARG A 84 -7.15 -8.06 -0.18
N VAL A 85 -6.97 -9.34 -0.49
CA VAL A 85 -7.66 -10.44 0.22
C VAL A 85 -7.28 -10.44 1.71
N LEU A 86 -5.99 -10.27 2.02
CA LEU A 86 -5.48 -10.23 3.39
C LEU A 86 -5.97 -9.04 4.22
N SER A 87 -6.53 -7.99 3.60
CA SER A 87 -7.20 -6.91 4.35
C SER A 87 -8.50 -7.37 5.03
N THR A 88 -9.03 -8.53 4.66
CA THR A 88 -10.29 -9.08 5.20
C THR A 88 -10.18 -10.56 5.63
N GLN A 89 -9.14 -11.27 5.18
CA GLN A 89 -8.91 -12.68 5.49
C GLN A 89 -7.54 -12.88 6.14
N HIS A 90 -7.36 -13.95 6.89
CA HIS A 90 -6.09 -14.27 7.55
C HIS A 90 -5.06 -14.95 6.65
N GLN A 91 -5.46 -15.42 5.46
CA GLN A 91 -4.59 -16.12 4.51
C GLN A 91 -5.04 -15.88 3.08
N ALA A 92 -4.12 -15.97 2.13
CA ALA A 92 -4.38 -15.88 0.69
C ALA A 92 -3.46 -16.85 -0.07
N HIS A 93 -3.96 -17.41 -1.17
CA HIS A 93 -3.17 -18.25 -2.06
C HIS A 93 -2.70 -17.46 -3.29
N ILE A 94 -1.51 -17.78 -3.78
CA ILE A 94 -0.88 -17.15 -4.94
C ILE A 94 -0.50 -18.27 -5.92
N GLU A 95 -1.04 -18.21 -7.14
CA GLU A 95 -0.83 -19.17 -8.22
C GLU A 95 -0.24 -18.47 -9.44
N ILE A 96 0.91 -18.94 -9.98
CA ILE A 96 1.73 -18.21 -10.98
C ILE A 96 2.15 -19.08 -12.16
#